data_AF-A0A842QMC3-F1
#
_entry.id   AF-A0A842QMC3-F1
#
_cell.length_a   1.000
_cell.length_b   1.000
_cell.length_c   1.000
_cell.angle_alpha   90.00
_cell.angle_beta   90.00
_cell.angle_gamma   90.00
#
_symmetry.space_group_name_H-M   'P 1'
#
loop_
_entity.id
_entity.type
_entity.pdbx_description
1 polymer ?
#
loop_
_entity_poly.entity_id
_entity_poly.type
_entity_poly.pdbx_seq_one_letter_code
_entity_poly.pdbx_strand_id
1 'polypeptide(L)' 'MEQNIFDSIEMLEPKCPKCLSIVKYGETTEFDDKRKKHICRECGYVFK' A
#
# COMPACT_ATOMS: atom_id res chain seq x y z
N MET A 1 32.00 -9.32 19.80
CA MET A 1 31.20 -8.09 19.68
C MET A 1 30.03 -8.44 18.78
N GLU A 2 28.93 -8.89 19.39
CA GLU A 2 27.74 -9.39 18.68
C GLU A 2 27.09 -8.25 17.90
N GLN A 3 27.15 -8.36 16.57
CA GLN A 3 26.43 -7.50 15.67
C GLN A 3 24.95 -7.89 15.77
N ASN A 4 24.20 -7.13 16.57
CA ASN A 4 22.75 -7.19 16.61
C ASN A 4 22.21 -6.61 15.30
N ILE A 5 22.21 -7.43 14.25
CA ILE A 5 21.49 -7.21 13.01
C ILE A 5 20.01 -7.42 13.33
N PHE A 6 19.42 -6.49 14.08
CA PHE A 6 17.98 -6.27 13.98
C PHE A 6 17.78 -5.61 12.62
N ASP A 7 17.80 -6.48 11.61
CA ASP A 7 17.28 -6.25 10.27
C ASP A 7 16.01 -5.44 10.45
N SER A 8 16.09 -4.15 10.12
CA SER A 8 14.94 -3.30 10.10
C SER A 8 13.99 -3.95 9.11
N ILE A 9 12.99 -4.66 9.61
CA ILE A 9 11.81 -4.99 8.84
C ILE A 9 11.18 -3.62 8.58
N GLU A 10 11.72 -2.91 7.59
CA GLU A 10 11.03 -1.83 6.92
C GLU A 10 9.76 -2.50 6.44
N MET A 11 8.69 -2.35 7.22
CA MET A 11 7.36 -2.78 6.84
C MET A 11 7.12 -2.07 5.51
N LEU A 12 7.26 -2.80 4.40
CA LEU A 12 7.06 -2.30 3.06
C LEU A 12 5.60 -1.86 3.00
N GLU A 13 5.37 -0.58 3.32
CA GLU A 13 4.05 0.00 3.27
C GLU A 13 3.53 -0.23 1.84
N PRO A 14 2.34 -0.82 1.68
CA PRO A 14 1.82 -1.06 0.35
C PRO A 14 1.72 0.29 -0.37
N LYS A 15 2.12 0.33 -1.65
CA LYS A 15 2.09 1.55 -2.47
C LYS A 15 1.22 1.33 -3.69
N CYS A 16 0.61 2.41 -4.17
CA CYS A 16 -0.13 2.36 -5.41
C CYS A 16 0.85 2.08 -6.56
N PRO A 17 0.64 1.05 -7.39
CA PRO A 17 1.57 0.71 -8.47
C PRO A 17 1.64 1.77 -9.59
N LYS A 18 0.71 2.74 -9.63
CA LYS A 18 0.69 3.83 -10.61
C LYS A 18 1.37 5.10 -10.10
N CYS A 19 0.94 5.63 -8.96
CA CYS A 19 1.43 6.92 -8.44
C CYS A 19 2.45 6.77 -7.30
N LEU A 20 2.72 5.53 -6.86
CA LEU A 20 3.63 5.20 -5.75
C LEU A 20 3.23 5.80 -4.39
N SER A 21 2.06 6.45 -4.29
CA SER A 21 1.51 6.91 -3.03
C SER A 21 1.29 5.74 -2.08
N ILE A 22 1.49 5.98 -0.79
CA ILE A 22 1.26 4.99 0.26
C ILE A 22 -0.22 4.62 0.28
N VAL A 23 -0.47 3.32 0.14
CA VAL A 23 -1.79 2.70 0.22
C VAL A 23 -2.08 2.41 1.69
N LYS A 24 -3.12 3.05 2.19
CA LYS A 24 -3.71 2.79 3.50
C LYS A 24 -5.15 2.37 3.28
N TYR A 25 -5.42 1.09 3.53
CA TYR A 25 -6.75 0.53 3.35
C TYR A 25 -7.76 1.24 4.25
N GLY A 26 -8.82 1.82 3.65
CA GLY A 26 -9.82 2.62 4.34
C GLY A 26 -9.52 4.12 4.44
N GLU A 27 -8.28 4.55 4.19
CA GLU A 27 -7.90 5.98 4.19
C GLU A 27 -7.64 6.49 2.76
N THR A 28 -6.57 5.99 2.13
CA THR A 28 -6.13 6.42 0.79
C THR A 28 -6.57 5.48 -0.32
N THR A 29 -7.35 4.45 0.02
CA THR A 29 -7.97 3.56 -0.94
C THR A 29 -9.45 3.36 -0.66
N GLU A 30 -10.23 3.27 -1.72
CA GLU A 30 -11.63 2.89 -1.69
C GLU A 30 -11.79 1.45 -2.20
N PHE A 31 -12.61 0.64 -1.54
CA PHE A 31 -12.92 -0.70 -2.03
C PHE A 31 -14.17 -0.66 -2.91
N ASP A 32 -14.01 -1.02 -4.19
CA ASP A 32 -15.13 -1.20 -5.12
C ASP A 32 -15.66 -2.64 -4.97
N ASP A 33 -16.76 -2.77 -4.23
CA ASP A 33 -17.39 -4.07 -3.94
C ASP A 33 -17.90 -4.77 -5.20
N LYS A 34 -18.37 -4.01 -6.21
CA LYS A 34 -18.88 -4.57 -7.47
C LYS A 34 -17.77 -5.25 -8.27
N ARG A 35 -16.57 -4.67 -8.24
CA ARG A 35 -15.40 -5.16 -8.97
C ARG A 35 -14.47 -6.01 -8.11
N LYS A 36 -14.67 -6.02 -6.78
CA LYS A 36 -13.78 -6.60 -5.77
C LYS A 36 -12.34 -6.12 -5.94
N LYS A 37 -12.15 -4.81 -6.09
CA LYS A 37 -10.85 -4.17 -6.33
C LYS A 37 -10.66 -2.96 -5.44
N HIS A 38 -9.40 -2.61 -5.18
CA HIS A 38 -9.03 -1.38 -4.49
C HIS A 38 -8.77 -0.26 -5.50
N ILE A 39 -9.31 0.91 -5.22
CA ILE A 39 -9.13 2.13 -5.99
C ILE A 39 -8.25 3.07 -5.17
N CYS A 40 -7.14 3.52 -5.73
CA CYS A 40 -6.32 4.57 -5.13
C CYS A 40 -7.10 5.89 -5.15
N ARG A 41 -7.32 6.53 -4.00
CA ARG A 41 -7.96 7.85 -3.94
C ARG A 41 -7.08 8.98 -4.48
N GLU A 42 -5.76 8.80 -4.43
CA GLU A 42 -4.80 9.82 -4.89
C GLU A 42 -4.79 9.95 -6.42
N CYS A 43 -4.81 8.84 -7.16
CA CYS A 43 -4.66 8.85 -8.62
C CYS A 43 -5.79 8.15 -9.40
N GLY A 44 -6.78 7.61 -8.70
CA GLY A 44 -7.90 6.85 -9.30
C GLY A 44 -7.51 5.50 -9.90
N TYR A 45 -6.27 5.02 -9.71
CA TYR A 45 -5.86 3.73 -10.25
C TYR A 45 -6.54 2.57 -9.53
N VAL A 46 -7.05 1.62 -10.31
CA VAL A 46 -7.71 0.43 -9.79
C VAL A 46 -6.72 -0.73 -9.78
N PHE A 47 -6.41 -1.25 -8.59
CA PHE A 47 -5.51 -2.37 -8.36
C PHE A 47 -6.16 -3.45 -7.49
N LYS A 48 -5.52 -4.62 -7.41
CA LYS A 48 -6.05 -5.79 -6.71
C LYS A 48 -5.77 -5.71 -5.23
#